data_AF-A0A2N2MVM9-F1
#
_entry.id   AF-A0A2N2MVM9-F1
#
_cell.length_a   1.000
_cell.length_b   1.000
_cell.length_c   1.000
_cell.angle_alpha   90.00
_cell.angle_beta   90.00
_cell.angle_gamma   90.00
#
_symmetry.space_group_name_H-M   'P 1'
#
loop_
_entity.id
_entity.type
_entity.pdbx_description
1 polymer ?
#
loop_
_entity_poly.entity_id
_entity_poly.type
_entity_poly.pdbx_seq_one_letter_code
_entity_poly.pdbx_strand_id
1 'polypeptide(L)'
;MTNDHVLDLDELFGRDNPVTVKHGGKSYDLVRPSGLTPSQYSGWLALESRMEDFKKLGSEMTEQQSAEMEKTVMEIITLLNPRLAKEELGFVKAMRIVQFYFETVFPDLVEKAKGNPKKATGAASLQT
;
A
#
# COMPACT_ATOMS: atom_id res chain seq x y z
N MET A 1 -33.49 3.46 11.75
CA MET A 1 -32.27 2.66 12.05
C MET A 1 -31.60 2.38 10.72
N THR A 2 -30.66 3.22 10.31
CA THR A 2 -29.90 3.05 9.06
C THR A 2 -28.85 1.96 9.31
N ASN A 3 -28.87 0.92 8.48
CA ASN A 3 -27.81 -0.09 8.42
C ASN A 3 -26.55 0.59 7.86
N ASP A 4 -25.71 1.16 8.73
CA ASP A 4 -24.43 1.80 8.42
C ASP A 4 -23.29 0.81 8.06
N HIS A 5 -23.65 -0.40 7.62
CA HIS A 5 -22.70 -1.48 7.29
C HIS A 5 -22.97 -2.08 5.90
N VAL A 6 -23.16 -1.22 4.90
CA VAL A 6 -23.14 -1.67 3.51
C VAL A 6 -21.69 -1.67 3.02
N LEU A 7 -21.18 -2.85 2.68
CA LEU A 7 -19.91 -2.99 1.97
C LEU A 7 -20.17 -2.71 0.49
N ASP A 8 -19.79 -1.52 0.03
CA ASP A 8 -19.87 -1.16 -1.38
C ASP A 8 -18.65 -1.72 -2.12
N LEU A 9 -18.86 -2.82 -2.86
CA LEU A 9 -17.83 -3.47 -3.66
C LEU A 9 -17.45 -2.65 -4.90
N ASP A 10 -18.35 -1.81 -5.41
CA ASP A 10 -18.06 -0.94 -6.56
C ASP A 10 -17.16 0.22 -6.13
N GLU A 11 -17.33 0.74 -4.90
CA GLU A 11 -16.36 1.67 -4.33
C GLU A 11 -15.01 0.99 -4.03
N LEU A 12 -15.05 -0.27 -3.54
CA LEU A 12 -13.85 -1.03 -3.15
C LEU A 12 -13.01 -1.47 -4.35
N PHE A 13 -13.64 -1.88 -5.46
CA PHE A 13 -12.98 -2.47 -6.63
C PHE A 13 -13.12 -1.63 -7.90
N GLY A 14 -13.99 -0.62 -7.94
CA GLY A 14 -14.16 0.26 -9.10
C GLY A 14 -13.01 1.25 -9.33
N ARG A 15 -12.05 1.34 -8.40
CA ARG A 15 -10.81 2.13 -8.51
C ARG A 15 -9.58 1.27 -8.83
N ASP A 16 -9.75 0.20 -9.61
CA ASP A 16 -8.66 -0.71 -10.01
C ASP A 16 -7.73 -0.11 -11.09
N ASN A 17 -7.38 1.17 -10.96
CA ASN A 17 -6.43 1.81 -11.86
C ASN A 17 -5.03 1.25 -11.62
N PRO A 18 -4.27 0.84 -12.65
CA PRO A 18 -2.95 0.27 -12.47
C PRO A 18 -2.02 1.24 -11.71
N VAL A 19 -1.21 0.71 -10.80
CA VAL A 19 -0.16 1.49 -10.14
C VAL A 19 1.11 1.31 -10.94
N THR A 20 1.50 2.32 -11.72
CA THR A 20 2.67 2.24 -12.60
C THR A 20 3.85 3.03 -12.02
N VAL A 21 5.03 2.40 -12.01
CA VAL A 21 6.30 3.02 -11.63
C VAL A 21 7.21 3.09 -12.86
N LYS A 22 7.90 4.22 -13.06
CA LYS A 22 8.92 4.36 -14.10
C LYS A 22 10.32 4.36 -13.51
N HIS A 23 11.19 3.51 -14.03
CA HIS A 23 12.59 3.40 -13.60
C HIS A 23 13.48 3.00 -14.77
N GLY A 24 14.64 3.65 -14.92
CA GLY A 24 15.60 3.31 -15.99
C GLY A 24 15.03 3.37 -17.41
N GLY A 25 14.07 4.28 -17.67
CA GLY A 25 13.38 4.39 -18.96
C GLY A 25 12.32 3.30 -19.23
N LYS A 26 12.09 2.38 -18.28
CA LYS A 26 11.08 1.32 -18.36
C LYS A 26 9.88 1.65 -17.45
N SER A 27 8.72 1.09 -17.79
CA SER A 27 7.50 1.17 -17.00
C SER A 27 7.18 -0.18 -16.38
N TYR A 28 6.76 -0.17 -15.12
CA TYR A 28 6.44 -1.36 -14.34
C TYR A 28 5.06 -1.20 -13.70
N ASP A 29 4.12 -2.05 -14.08
CA ASP A 29 2.79 -2.09 -13.46
C ASP A 29 2.84 -2.99 -12.23
N LEU A 30 2.44 -2.45 -11.09
CA LEU A 30 2.44 -3.14 -9.81
C LEU A 30 1.07 -3.82 -9.60
N VAL A 31 1.11 -5.09 -9.20
CA VAL A 31 -0.10 -5.87 -8.88
C VAL A 31 -0.77 -5.31 -7.64
N ARG A 32 -2.07 -5.02 -7.72
CA ARG A 32 -2.89 -4.62 -6.57
C ARG A 32 -3.24 -5.81 -5.67
N PRO A 33 -3.62 -5.60 -4.40
CA PRO A 33 -3.94 -6.69 -3.48
C PRO A 33 -5.12 -7.55 -3.98
N SER A 34 -6.08 -6.94 -4.69
CA SER A 34 -7.19 -7.59 -5.38
C SER A 34 -6.75 -8.59 -6.46
N GLY A 35 -5.56 -8.41 -7.03
CA GLY A 35 -4.98 -9.28 -8.05
C GLY A 35 -4.07 -10.37 -7.48
N LEU A 36 -3.90 -10.46 -6.16
CA LEU A 36 -3.09 -11.49 -5.52
C LEU A 36 -3.88 -12.80 -5.37
N THR A 37 -3.22 -13.94 -5.58
CA THR A 37 -3.78 -15.26 -5.20
C THR A 37 -3.89 -15.37 -3.67
N PRO A 38 -4.71 -16.30 -3.12
CA PRO A 38 -4.84 -16.46 -1.67
C PRO A 38 -3.51 -16.66 -0.93
N SER A 39 -2.60 -17.45 -1.50
CA SER A 39 -1.26 -17.68 -0.93
C SER A 39 -0.41 -16.40 -0.95
N GLN A 40 -0.47 -15.64 -2.03
CA GLN A 40 0.23 -14.36 -2.14
C GLN A 40 -0.35 -13.30 -1.20
N TYR A 41 -1.67 -13.28 -1.02
CA TYR A 41 -2.36 -12.39 -0.10
C TYR A 41 -1.99 -12.68 1.36
N SER A 42 -1.89 -13.95 1.75
CA SER A 42 -1.35 -14.31 3.08
C SER A 42 0.08 -13.81 3.28
N GLY A 43 0.93 -13.93 2.25
CA GLY A 43 2.28 -13.36 2.27
C GLY A 43 2.27 -11.83 2.39
N TRP A 44 1.37 -11.16 1.68
CA TRP A 44 1.17 -9.71 1.76
C TRP A 44 0.85 -9.27 3.20
N LEU A 45 -0.11 -9.92 3.87
CA LEU A 45 -0.48 -9.59 5.26
C LEU A 45 0.71 -9.71 6.23
N ALA A 46 1.55 -10.73 6.05
CA ALA A 46 2.75 -10.91 6.87
C ALA A 46 3.78 -9.78 6.63
N LEU A 47 3.97 -9.36 5.38
CA LEU A 47 4.87 -8.25 5.03
C LEU A 47 4.36 -6.92 5.57
N GLU A 48 3.04 -6.68 5.48
CA GLU A 48 2.40 -5.48 6.02
C GLU A 48 2.58 -5.38 7.54
N SER A 49 2.32 -6.48 8.27
CA SER A 49 2.54 -6.54 9.72
C SER A 49 3.99 -6.21 10.10
N ARG A 50 4.99 -6.74 9.38
CA ARG A 50 6.40 -6.42 9.63
C ARG A 50 6.71 -4.95 9.39
N MET A 51 6.18 -4.37 8.31
CA MET A 51 6.36 -2.94 8.01
C MET A 51 5.77 -2.04 9.10
N GLU A 52 4.63 -2.42 9.69
CA GLU A 52 4.07 -1.71 10.85
C GLU A 52 4.96 -1.81 12.08
N ASP A 53 5.54 -2.98 12.33
CA ASP A 53 6.45 -3.16 13.47
C ASP A 53 7.73 -2.33 13.31
N PHE A 54 8.31 -2.25 12.11
CA PHE A 54 9.46 -1.37 11.84
C PHE A 54 9.10 0.11 12.05
N LYS A 55 7.89 0.54 11.65
CA LYS A 55 7.42 1.92 11.89
C LYS A 55 7.34 2.26 13.38
N LYS A 56 6.97 1.30 14.23
CA LYS A 56 6.90 1.50 15.70
C LYS A 56 8.28 1.69 16.33
N LEU A 57 9.31 1.04 15.79
CA LEU A 57 10.69 1.14 16.28
C LEU A 57 11.35 2.49 15.94
N GLY A 58 10.94 3.13 14.85
CA GLY A 58 11.44 4.45 14.47
C GLY A 58 12.97 4.50 14.32
N SER A 59 13.62 5.41 15.05
CA SER A 59 15.08 5.57 15.02
C SER A 59 15.85 4.59 15.90
N GLU A 60 15.18 3.73 16.66
CA GLU A 60 15.80 2.79 17.62
C GLU A 60 16.13 1.42 16.99
N MET A 61 16.09 1.32 15.67
CA MET A 61 16.36 0.06 14.96
C MET A 61 17.82 -0.37 15.10
N THR A 62 18.01 -1.65 15.42
CA THR A 62 19.33 -2.30 15.33
C THR A 62 19.76 -2.48 13.87
N GLU A 63 21.05 -2.78 13.65
CA GLU A 63 21.56 -3.12 12.33
C GLU A 63 20.84 -4.34 11.74
N GLN A 64 20.57 -5.35 12.56
CA GLN A 64 19.81 -6.53 12.14
C GLN A 64 18.39 -6.17 11.71
N GLN A 65 17.68 -5.35 12.48
CA GLN A 65 16.34 -4.89 12.14
C GLN A 65 16.33 -4.03 10.87
N SER A 66 17.39 -3.24 10.65
CA SER A 66 17.55 -2.43 9.43
C SER A 66 17.73 -3.31 8.19
N ALA A 67 18.53 -4.37 8.29
CA ALA A 67 18.68 -5.36 7.22
C ALA A 67 17.37 -6.13 6.95
N GLU A 68 16.61 -6.47 8.00
CA GLU A 68 15.30 -7.11 7.86
C GLU A 68 14.27 -6.19 7.21
N MET A 69 14.30 -4.89 7.50
CA MET A 69 13.47 -3.89 6.84
C MET A 69 13.80 -3.80 5.35
N GLU A 70 15.08 -3.72 4.99
CA GLU A 70 15.51 -3.72 3.58
C GLU A 70 15.03 -4.98 2.85
N LYS A 71 15.21 -6.15 3.48
CA LYS A 71 14.72 -7.42 2.92
C LYS A 71 13.19 -7.40 2.73
N THR A 72 12.44 -6.93 3.73
CA THR A 72 10.97 -6.85 3.69
C THR A 72 10.50 -5.93 2.56
N VAL A 73 11.15 -4.79 2.36
CA VAL A 73 10.86 -3.86 1.26
C VAL A 73 11.08 -4.54 -0.10
N MET A 74 12.18 -5.28 -0.25
CA MET A 74 12.46 -6.01 -1.49
C MET A 74 11.51 -7.19 -1.73
N GLU A 75 11.07 -7.88 -0.68
CA GLU A 75 10.04 -8.92 -0.75
C GLU A 75 8.69 -8.33 -1.23
N ILE A 76 8.32 -7.14 -0.73
CA ILE A 76 7.14 -6.41 -1.21
C ILE A 76 7.27 -6.11 -2.71
N ILE A 77 8.39 -5.51 -3.16
CA ILE A 77 8.58 -5.20 -4.58
C ILE A 77 8.55 -6.47 -5.43
N THR A 78 9.13 -7.56 -4.95
CA THR A 78 9.11 -8.86 -5.65
C THR A 78 7.68 -9.37 -5.80
N LEU A 79 6.86 -9.26 -4.75
CA LEU A 79 5.47 -9.66 -4.79
C LEU A 79 4.64 -8.80 -5.76
N LEU A 80 4.86 -7.48 -5.75
CA LEU A 80 4.14 -6.52 -6.58
C LEU A 80 4.57 -6.59 -8.05
N ASN A 81 5.87 -6.75 -8.32
CA ASN A 81 6.43 -6.86 -9.65
C ASN A 81 7.84 -7.51 -9.62
N PRO A 82 7.96 -8.82 -9.93
CA PRO A 82 9.24 -9.53 -9.93
C PRO A 82 10.26 -9.02 -10.95
N ARG A 83 9.84 -8.27 -11.99
CA ARG A 83 10.76 -7.68 -12.97
C ARG A 83 11.43 -6.45 -12.39
N LEU A 84 10.66 -5.59 -11.73
CA LEU A 84 11.19 -4.41 -11.04
C LEU A 84 12.16 -4.79 -9.92
N ALA A 85 11.87 -5.87 -9.19
CA ALA A 85 12.74 -6.36 -8.11
C ALA A 85 14.14 -6.81 -8.57
N LYS A 86 14.33 -7.09 -9.86
CA LYS A 86 15.62 -7.47 -10.45
C LYS A 86 16.48 -6.25 -10.86
N GLU A 87 15.93 -5.05 -10.81
CA GLU A 87 16.65 -3.83 -11.14
C GLU A 87 17.45 -3.33 -9.91
N GLU A 88 18.52 -2.58 -10.15
CA GLU A 88 19.36 -1.99 -9.09
C GLU A 88 18.70 -0.75 -8.46
N LEU A 89 17.70 -0.99 -7.61
CA LEU A 89 16.94 0.07 -6.95
C LEU A 89 17.73 0.70 -5.80
N GLY A 90 18.39 -0.13 -4.99
CA GLY A 90 18.90 0.28 -3.67
C GLY A 90 17.75 0.61 -2.69
N PHE A 91 18.05 0.57 -1.39
CA PHE A 91 17.03 0.68 -0.34
C PHE A 91 16.12 1.91 -0.44
N VAL A 92 16.70 3.12 -0.63
CA VAL A 92 15.92 4.37 -0.62
C VAL A 92 14.89 4.42 -1.76
N LYS A 93 15.27 4.00 -2.97
CA LYS A 93 14.32 3.98 -4.12
C LYS A 93 13.27 2.91 -3.93
N ALA A 94 13.68 1.73 -3.44
CA ALA A 94 12.78 0.64 -3.14
C ALA A 94 11.72 1.05 -2.10
N MET A 95 12.15 1.70 -1.02
CA MET A 95 11.25 2.24 0.00
C MET A 95 10.28 3.28 -0.58
N ARG A 96 10.75 4.18 -1.45
CA ARG A 96 9.87 5.20 -2.05
C ARG A 96 8.81 4.59 -2.97
N ILE A 97 9.16 3.52 -3.71
CA ILE A 97 8.22 2.75 -4.53
C ILE A 97 7.13 2.14 -3.66
N VAL A 98 7.52 1.49 -2.56
CA VAL A 98 6.58 0.87 -1.63
C VAL A 98 5.66 1.92 -1.00
N GLN A 99 6.20 3.04 -0.52
CA GLN A 99 5.40 4.15 0.01
C GLN A 99 4.40 4.69 -1.00
N PHE A 100 4.86 4.99 -2.23
CA PHE A 100 3.99 5.46 -3.30
C PHE A 100 2.85 4.48 -3.60
N TYR A 101 3.15 3.18 -3.63
CA TYR A 101 2.14 2.15 -3.82
C TYR A 101 1.09 2.18 -2.71
N PHE A 102 1.50 2.20 -1.43
CA PHE A 102 0.55 2.27 -0.30
C PHE A 102 -0.30 3.54 -0.34
N GLU A 103 0.29 4.70 -0.64
CA GLU A 103 -0.43 5.98 -0.78
C GLU A 103 -1.48 5.93 -1.90
N THR A 104 -1.18 5.20 -2.99
CA THR A 104 -2.05 5.12 -4.17
C THR A 104 -3.17 4.08 -4.00
N VAL A 105 -2.88 2.95 -3.34
CA VAL A 105 -3.82 1.84 -3.17
C VAL A 105 -4.71 2.02 -1.95
N PHE A 106 -4.20 2.65 -0.89
CA PHE A 106 -4.90 2.81 0.38
C PHE A 106 -4.94 4.28 0.84
N PRO A 107 -5.54 5.19 0.04
CA PRO A 107 -5.55 6.62 0.35
C PRO A 107 -6.25 6.94 1.69
N ASP A 108 -7.29 6.18 2.06
CA ASP A 108 -8.04 6.39 3.31
C ASP A 108 -7.22 6.12 4.57
N LEU A 109 -6.23 5.22 4.50
CA LEU A 109 -5.29 4.99 5.60
C LEU A 109 -4.35 6.20 5.79
N VAL A 110 -4.01 6.88 4.70
CA VAL A 110 -3.16 8.09 4.72
C VAL A 110 -3.95 9.30 5.21
N GLU A 111 -5.22 9.45 4.82
CA GLU A 111 -6.08 10.54 5.31
C GLU A 111 -6.39 10.41 6.81
N LYS A 112 -6.67 9.19 7.30
CA LYS A 112 -6.85 8.93 8.74
C LYS A 112 -5.58 9.21 9.55
N ALA A 113 -4.40 8.87 9.03
CA ALA A 113 -3.12 9.14 9.68
C ALA A 113 -2.77 10.64 9.75
N LYS A 114 -3.29 11.46 8.82
CA LYS A 114 -3.06 12.92 8.78
C LYS A 114 -4.02 13.73 9.66
N GLY A 115 -4.89 13.08 10.43
CA GLY A 115 -5.76 13.75 11.40
C GLY A 115 -6.72 14.77 10.78
N ASN A 116 -7.07 14.63 9.51
CA ASN A 116 -7.92 15.59 8.81
C ASN A 116 -9.31 14.98 8.56
N PRO A 117 -10.30 15.20 9.45
CA PRO A 117 -11.66 14.71 9.25
C PRO A 117 -12.40 15.64 8.27
N LYS A 118 -12.11 15.56 6.98
CA LYS A 118 -12.94 16.14 5.91
C LYS A 118 -12.80 15.23 4.68
N LYS A 119 -13.79 14.41 4.28
CA LYS A 119 -15.24 14.62 4.26
C LYS A 119 -16.00 13.32 4.58
N ALA A 120 -16.63 13.28 5.74
CA ALA A 120 -17.99 12.77 5.79
C ALA A 120 -18.90 13.90 5.29
N THR A 121 -19.35 13.84 4.03
CA THR A 121 -20.41 14.70 3.49
C THR A 121 -20.91 14.07 2.18
N GLY A 122 -22.14 13.57 2.08
CA GLY A 122 -23.20 13.55 3.06
C GLY A 122 -24.43 12.80 2.53
N ALA A 123 -25.20 12.23 3.46
CA ALA A 123 -26.61 12.00 3.27
C ALA A 123 -27.37 13.31 3.57
N ALA A 124 -28.35 13.63 2.70
CA ALA A 124 -29.50 14.52 2.87
C ALA A 124 -29.20 15.99 3.30
N SER A 125 -29.62 17.04 2.60
CA SER A 125 -30.94 17.33 2.02
C SER A 125 -30.84 18.60 1.16
N LEU A 126 -31.66 18.76 0.11
CA LEU A 126 -32.49 19.97 -0.13
C LEU A 126 -33.38 19.80 -1.38
N GLN A 127 -34.69 19.80 -1.13
CA GLN A 127 -35.79 20.49 -1.84
C GLN A 127 -35.81 20.57 -3.37
N THR A 128 -36.89 20.02 -3.97
CA THR A 128 -37.92 20.83 -4.65
C THR A 128 -39.28 20.22 -4.41
#